data_AF-H9X1H0-F1
#
_entry.id   AF-H9X1H0-F1
#
_cell.length_a   1.000
_cell.length_b   1.000
_cell.length_c   1.000
_cell.angle_alpha   90.00
_cell.angle_beta   90.00
_cell.angle_gamma   90.00
#
_symmetry.space_group_name_H-M   'P 1'
#
loop_
_entity.id
_entity.type
_entity.pdbx_description
1 polymer ?
#
loop_
_entity_poly.entity_id
_entity_poly.type
_entity_poly.pdbx_seq_one_letter_code
_entity_poly.pdbx_strand_id
1 'polypeptide(L)'
;GCGGVSGTVFTVVNKCSETIWPGVLTGSGGASLANGGFALTPGQSAPVNAPAGWSGRFWGRTGCNFDSSGAGSCATGDCAHGLLCESAGGVPPVSLAEFTI
;
A
#
# COMPACT_ATOMS: atom_id res chain seq x y z
N GLY A 1 -10.04 -10.02 29.60
CA GLY A 1 -8.75 -9.32 29.66
C GLY A 1 -8.59 -8.51 28.39
N CYS A 2 -8.36 -7.20 28.50
CA CYS A 2 -8.07 -6.37 27.33
C CYS A 2 -6.60 -6.58 26.95
N GLY A 3 -6.33 -7.51 26.03
CA GLY A 3 -5.04 -7.59 25.37
C GLY A 3 -4.90 -6.39 24.47
N GLY A 4 -4.21 -5.34 24.95
CA GLY A 4 -3.85 -4.21 24.12
C GLY A 4 -2.93 -4.70 23.01
N VAL A 5 -3.42 -4.73 21.78
CA VAL A 5 -2.59 -4.98 20.61
C VAL A 5 -1.67 -3.77 20.48
N SER A 6 -0.40 -3.90 20.87
CA SER A 6 0.59 -2.87 20.57
C SER A 6 0.80 -2.91 19.05
N GLY A 7 0.47 -1.80 18.37
CA GLY A 7 0.54 -1.69 16.92
C GLY A 7 1.01 -0.30 16.52
N THR A 8 1.63 -0.23 15.35
CA THR A 8 2.07 1.04 14.76
C THR A 8 1.07 1.47 13.72
N VAL A 9 0.73 2.76 13.71
CA VAL A 9 -0.18 3.34 12.71
C VAL A 9 0.65 4.11 11.69
N PHE A 10 0.63 3.66 10.44
CA PHE A 10 1.19 4.40 9.31
C PHE A 10 0.11 5.27 8.68
N THR A 11 0.25 6.59 8.72
CA THR A 11 -0.65 7.50 8.02
C THR A 11 -0.07 7.84 6.65
N VAL A 12 -0.68 7.30 5.60
CA VAL A 12 -0.28 7.60 4.21
C VAL A 12 -1.07 8.82 3.75
N VAL A 13 -0.38 9.85 3.27
CA VAL A 13 -0.98 11.12 2.85
C VAL A 13 -0.66 11.41 1.40
N ASN A 14 -1.68 11.62 0.57
CA ASN A 14 -1.50 12.08 -0.79
C ASN A 14 -1.44 13.62 -0.83
N LYS A 15 -0.24 14.16 -0.99
CA LYS A 15 -0.02 15.60 -1.21
C LYS A 15 0.13 15.98 -2.69
N CYS A 16 -0.04 15.03 -3.60
CA CYS A 16 0.01 15.26 -5.04
C CYS A 16 -1.32 15.84 -5.54
N SER A 17 -1.30 16.46 -6.73
CA SER A 17 -2.50 17.00 -7.40
C SER A 17 -3.31 15.94 -8.16
N GLU A 18 -2.84 14.70 -8.18
CA GLU A 18 -3.47 13.56 -8.85
C GLU A 18 -3.78 12.44 -7.86
N THR A 19 -4.69 11.54 -8.24
CA THR A 19 -4.95 10.32 -7.48
C THR A 19 -3.73 9.42 -7.54
N ILE A 20 -3.33 8.89 -6.38
CA ILE A 20 -2.29 7.87 -6.28
C ILE A 20 -2.90 6.59 -5.71
N TRP A 21 -2.27 5.46 -6.00
CA TRP A 21 -2.69 4.18 -5.45
C TRP A 21 -1.53 3.59 -4.65
N PRO A 22 -1.44 3.87 -3.34
CA PRO A 22 -0.40 3.26 -2.53
C PRO A 22 -0.47 1.73 -2.62
N GLY A 23 0.69 1.10 -2.80
CA GLY A 23 0.88 -0.34 -2.66
C GLY A 23 1.52 -0.64 -1.31
N VAL A 24 1.14 -1.76 -0.71
CA VAL A 24 1.70 -2.25 0.55
C VAL A 24 2.11 -3.69 0.35
N LEU A 25 3.36 -4.02 0.72
CA LEU A 25 3.83 -5.39 0.73
C LEU A 25 4.38 -5.70 2.11
N THR A 26 3.84 -6.75 2.71
CA THR A 26 4.35 -7.28 3.98
C THR A 26 5.47 -8.27 3.69
N GLY A 27 6.52 -8.24 4.52
CA GLY A 27 7.61 -9.21 4.49
C GLY A 27 7.13 -10.63 4.82
N SER A 28 8.03 -11.60 4.69
CA SER A 28 7.71 -13.01 4.88
C SER A 28 7.10 -13.30 6.25
N GLY A 29 5.90 -13.90 6.26
CA GLY A 29 5.23 -14.37 7.48
C GLY A 29 4.39 -13.33 8.22
N GLY A 30 4.33 -12.08 7.74
CA GLY A 30 3.47 -11.04 8.34
C GLY A 30 2.05 -10.98 7.75
N ALA A 31 1.13 -10.35 8.47
CA ALA A 31 -0.24 -10.12 8.02
C ALA A 31 -0.29 -9.06 6.89
N SER A 32 -1.03 -9.35 5.81
CA SER A 32 -1.24 -8.38 4.73
C SER A 32 -1.98 -7.14 5.25
N LEU A 33 -1.46 -5.96 4.93
CA LEU A 33 -2.03 -4.68 5.33
C LEU A 33 -2.80 -4.06 4.17
N ALA A 34 -3.98 -3.51 4.46
CA ALA A 34 -4.84 -2.82 3.48
C ALA A 34 -5.08 -3.64 2.19
N ASN A 35 -5.14 -4.97 2.30
CA ASN A 35 -5.24 -5.90 1.17
C ASN A 35 -4.15 -5.71 0.08
N GLY A 36 -3.01 -5.11 0.43
CA GLY A 36 -1.92 -4.84 -0.49
C GLY A 36 -2.01 -3.51 -1.24
N GLY A 37 -3.10 -2.74 -1.11
CA GLY A 37 -3.19 -1.43 -1.73
C GLY A 37 -4.55 -0.76 -1.64
N PHE A 38 -4.56 0.55 -1.88
CA PHE A 38 -5.77 1.38 -1.81
C PHE A 38 -5.62 2.61 -2.72
N ALA A 39 -6.70 3.37 -2.91
CA ALA A 39 -6.69 4.62 -3.67
C ALA A 39 -6.70 5.82 -2.71
N LEU A 40 -5.94 6.87 -3.04
CA LEU A 40 -5.98 8.16 -2.37
C LEU A 40 -6.14 9.28 -3.39
N THR A 41 -7.26 9.99 -3.34
CA THR A 41 -7.45 11.22 -4.12
C THR A 41 -6.58 12.37 -3.58
N PRO A 42 -6.38 13.45 -4.34
CA PRO A 42 -5.59 14.60 -3.89
C PRO A 42 -6.02 15.11 -2.51
N GLY A 43 -5.07 15.26 -1.59
CA GLY A 43 -5.30 15.75 -0.22
C GLY A 43 -5.86 14.71 0.75
N GLN A 44 -6.19 13.49 0.31
CA GLN A 44 -6.64 12.42 1.21
C GLN A 44 -5.49 11.81 2.01
N SER A 45 -5.86 11.26 3.16
CA SER A 45 -4.98 10.43 3.98
C SER A 45 -5.71 9.18 4.46
N ALA A 46 -5.00 8.07 4.53
CA ALA A 46 -5.53 6.82 5.10
C ALA A 46 -4.58 6.27 6.17
N PRO A 47 -5.10 5.87 7.35
CA PRO A 47 -4.34 5.14 8.34
C PRO A 47 -4.24 3.65 7.96
N VAL A 48 -3.05 3.06 8.15
CA VAL A 48 -2.76 1.64 7.97
C VAL A 48 -2.19 1.11 9.28
N ASN A 49 -2.93 0.20 9.92
CA ASN A 49 -2.52 -0.41 11.18
C ASN A 49 -1.60 -1.60 10.93
N ALA A 50 -0.37 -1.52 11.43
CA ALA A 50 0.59 -2.61 11.42
C ALA A 50 0.70 -3.27 12.80
N PRO A 51 0.65 -4.61 12.90
CA PRO A 51 0.91 -5.29 14.16
C PRO A 51 2.37 -5.11 14.61
N ALA A 52 2.65 -5.27 15.91
CA ALA A 52 4.03 -5.34 16.40
C ALA A 52 4.81 -6.45 15.69
N GLY A 53 6.10 -6.20 15.40
CA GLY A 53 6.94 -7.13 14.64
C GLY A 53 6.72 -7.07 13.12
N TRP A 54 5.90 -6.15 12.62
CA TRP A 54 5.66 -6.02 11.19
C TRP A 54 6.90 -5.49 10.47
N SER A 55 7.22 -6.13 9.35
CA SER A 55 8.20 -5.65 8.39
C SER A 55 7.57 -5.61 7.01
N GLY A 56 7.92 -4.60 6.22
CA GLY A 56 7.35 -4.46 4.89
C GLY A 56 7.70 -3.13 4.26
N ARG A 57 7.01 -2.85 3.16
CA ARG A 57 7.27 -1.69 2.32
C ARG A 57 5.99 -1.08 1.77
N PHE A 58 6.05 0.23 1.58
CA PHE A 58 5.05 1.04 0.91
C PHE A 58 5.64 1.64 -0.37
N TRP A 59 4.82 1.86 -1.38
CA TRP A 59 5.19 2.62 -2.57
C TRP A 59 4.00 3.34 -3.17
N GLY A 60 4.27 4.35 -3.99
CA GLY A 60 3.24 5.06 -4.75
C GLY A 60 3.06 4.46 -6.14
N ARG A 61 1.81 4.35 -6.59
CA ARG A 61 1.44 4.07 -7.99
C ARG A 61 0.70 5.27 -8.57
N THR A 62 0.95 5.57 -9.85
CA THR A 62 0.32 6.70 -10.56
C THR A 62 -0.19 6.26 -11.93
N GLY A 63 -1.11 7.03 -12.50
CA GLY A 63 -1.69 6.76 -13.81
C GLY A 63 -2.40 5.40 -13.89
N CYS A 64 -3.03 4.96 -12.78
CA CYS A 64 -3.69 3.68 -12.75
C CYS A 64 -5.08 3.75 -13.38
N ASN A 65 -5.42 2.73 -14.16
CA ASN A 65 -6.75 2.52 -14.68
C ASN A 65 -7.20 1.10 -14.35
N PHE A 66 -8.24 0.99 -13.53
CA PHE A 66 -8.83 -0.28 -13.11
C PHE A 66 -10.27 -0.38 -13.61
N ASP A 67 -10.66 -1.57 -14.06
CA ASP A 67 -12.04 -1.87 -14.41
C ASP A 67 -12.91 -2.13 -13.16
N SER A 68 -14.20 -2.42 -13.37
CA SER A 68 -15.14 -2.71 -12.28
C SER A 68 -14.82 -3.99 -11.49
N SER A 69 -13.95 -4.85 -12.00
CA SER A 69 -13.44 -6.03 -11.31
C SER A 69 -12.17 -5.76 -10.51
N GLY A 70 -11.61 -4.54 -10.60
CA GLY A 70 -10.36 -4.16 -9.93
C GLY A 70 -9.10 -4.61 -10.68
N ALA A 71 -9.24 -5.16 -11.88
CA ALA A 71 -8.16 -5.51 -12.78
C ALA A 71 -7.75 -4.28 -13.60
N GLY A 72 -6.46 -4.11 -13.86
CA GLY A 72 -5.99 -2.92 -14.54
C GLY A 72 -4.48 -2.78 -14.53
N SER A 73 -3.97 -1.58 -14.77
CA SER A 73 -2.53 -1.34 -14.71
C SER A 73 -2.23 0.10 -14.33
N CYS A 74 -1.04 0.32 -13.78
CA CYS A 74 -0.48 1.63 -13.46
C CYS A 74 0.70 1.97 -14.37
N ALA A 75 0.86 3.27 -14.66
CA ALA A 75 1.99 3.75 -15.45
C ALA A 75 3.34 3.60 -14.71
N THR A 76 3.34 3.78 -13.39
CA THR A 76 4.52 3.58 -12.55
C THR A 76 4.18 2.77 -11.30
N GLY A 77 5.10 1.91 -10.85
CA GLY A 77 4.93 1.14 -9.62
C GLY A 77 3.86 0.06 -9.68
N ASP A 78 3.41 -0.34 -10.88
CA ASP A 78 2.38 -1.37 -11.07
C ASP A 78 2.72 -2.65 -10.30
N CYS A 79 1.68 -3.35 -9.84
CA CYS A 79 1.81 -4.57 -9.06
C CYS A 79 0.73 -5.56 -9.50
N ALA A 80 1.15 -6.66 -10.15
CA ALA A 80 0.28 -7.76 -10.56
C ALA A 80 -1.00 -7.37 -11.35
N HIS A 81 -0.99 -6.22 -12.05
CA HIS A 81 -2.12 -5.75 -12.88
C HIS A 81 -3.47 -5.67 -12.13
N GLY A 82 -3.44 -5.28 -10.85
CA GLY A 82 -4.63 -5.15 -10.02
C GLY A 82 -4.54 -4.02 -8.99
N LEU A 83 -5.70 -3.60 -8.49
CA LEU A 83 -5.76 -2.59 -7.41
C LEU A 83 -5.06 -3.08 -6.14
N LEU A 84 -5.18 -4.37 -5.85
CA LEU A 84 -4.60 -5.03 -4.68
C LEU A 84 -3.31 -5.73 -5.09
N CYS A 85 -2.16 -5.28 -4.55
CA CYS A 85 -0.86 -5.83 -4.91
C CYS A 85 -0.60 -7.24 -4.35
N GLU A 86 -1.49 -7.75 -3.48
CA GLU A 86 -1.33 -9.04 -2.78
C GLU A 86 0.09 -9.24 -2.21
N SER A 87 0.89 -10.09 -2.87
CA SER A 87 2.28 -10.41 -2.52
C SER A 87 3.30 -9.92 -3.58
N ALA A 88 2.84 -9.20 -4.60
CA ALA A 88 3.69 -8.60 -5.62
C ALA A 88 4.27 -7.25 -5.16
N GLY A 89 5.57 -7.05 -5.40
CA GLY A 89 6.20 -5.74 -5.26
C GLY A 89 5.92 -4.84 -6.47
N GLY A 90 6.08 -3.52 -6.29
CA GLY A 90 5.99 -2.57 -7.39
C GLY A 90 7.09 -2.79 -8.43
N VAL A 91 6.73 -2.73 -9.71
CA VAL A 91 7.66 -2.82 -10.84
C VAL A 91 8.49 -1.53 -10.96
N PRO A 92 9.83 -1.60 -11.02
CA PRO A 92 10.69 -0.43 -11.17
C PRO A 92 10.45 0.35 -12.48
N PRO A 93 10.68 1.68 -12.50
CA PRO A 93 11.16 2.51 -11.40
C PRO A 93 10.08 2.80 -10.37
N VAL A 94 10.43 2.64 -9.09
CA VAL A 94 9.51 2.83 -7.96
C VAL A 94 10.26 3.35 -6.73
N SER A 95 9.68 4.35 -6.07
CA SER A 95 10.16 4.84 -4.78
C SER A 95 9.57 3.97 -3.67
N LEU A 96 10.44 3.34 -2.88
CA LEU A 96 10.05 2.45 -1.78
C LEU A 96 10.28 3.14 -0.43
N ALA A 97 9.35 2.97 0.49
CA ALA A 97 9.51 3.27 1.91
C ALA A 97 9.45 1.95 2.69
N GLU A 98 10.57 1.53 3.26
CA GLU A 98 10.71 0.23 3.94
C GLU A 98 10.80 0.42 5.45
N PHE A 99 10.11 -0.45 6.20
CA PHE A 99 10.04 -0.37 7.65
C PHE A 99 10.20 -1.75 8.28
N THR A 100 10.78 -1.78 9.48
CA THR A 100 10.83 -2.93 10.38
C THR A 100 10.58 -2.40 11.78
N ILE A 101 9.62 -3.00 12.49
CA ILE A 101 9.08 -2.52 13.77
C ILE A 101 9.23 -3.59 14.85
#